data_AF-A0AAN5CCB2-F1
#
_entry.id   AF-A0AAN5CCB2-F1
#
_cell.length_a   1.000
_cell.length_b   1.000
_cell.length_c   1.000
_cell.angle_alpha   90.00
_cell.angle_beta   90.00
_cell.angle_gamma   90.00
#
_symmetry.space_group_name_H-M   'P 1'
#
loop_
_entity.id
_entity.type
_entity.pdbx_description
1 polymer ?
#
loop_
_entity_poly.entity_id
_entity_poly.type
_entity_poly.pdbx_seq_one_letter_code
_entity_poly.pdbx_strand_id
1 'polypeptide(L)'
;MAVVREILEFKENVWLADRILCGQITDGTRFYYELIEGILHLKFQSFETYTKIPGKLFRIGRVADSIYLHTRENKLYKVQFVKDFPPQIVFFRDIAENEHYGLESFLGRTEGDNHFYYRISDEPDKGSILIDLSEKELEDCYPIGIHR
;
A
#
# COMPACT_ATOMS: atom_id res chain seq x y z
N MET A 1 31.28 -7.63 23.09
CA MET A 1 31.04 -6.46 22.23
C MET A 1 29.57 -6.50 21.83
N ALA A 2 28.76 -5.60 22.38
CA ALA A 2 27.32 -5.59 22.15
C ALA A 2 27.01 -4.97 20.79
N VAL A 3 26.28 -5.71 19.95
CA VAL A 3 25.75 -5.24 18.68
C VAL A 3 24.68 -4.21 19.02
N VAL A 4 24.95 -2.93 18.74
CA VAL A 4 23.94 -1.87 18.80
C VAL A 4 22.89 -2.21 17.75
N ARG A 5 21.75 -2.74 18.21
CA ARG A 5 20.53 -2.82 17.41
C ARG A 5 19.87 -1.45 17.51
N GLU A 6 20.05 -0.62 16.49
CA GLU A 6 19.14 0.52 16.30
C GLU A 6 17.76 -0.06 16.00
N ILE A 7 16.91 -0.06 17.02
CA ILE A 7 15.47 -0.25 16.85
C ILE A 7 14.95 1.08 16.33
N LEU A 8 14.60 1.14 15.05
CA LEU A 8 13.83 2.25 14.50
C LEU A 8 12.40 2.15 15.06
N GLU A 9 12.14 2.86 16.16
CA GLU A 9 10.76 3.10 16.63
C GLU A 9 10.07 4.04 15.64
N PHE A 10 9.21 3.50 14.78
CA PHE A 10 8.27 4.31 14.01
C PHE A 10 7.03 4.58 14.85
N LYS A 11 7.03 5.71 15.56
CA LYS A 11 5.80 6.36 16.01
C LYS A 11 5.36 7.31 14.90
N GLU A 12 4.25 7.05 14.23
CA GLU A 12 3.26 8.08 13.87
C GLU A 12 2.09 7.53 13.01
N ASN A 13 0.88 7.91 13.41
CA ASN A 13 -0.27 7.98 12.51
C ASN A 13 0.03 8.99 11.40
N VAL A 14 0.45 8.55 10.21
CA VAL A 14 0.76 9.49 9.12
C VAL A 14 -0.52 9.91 8.41
N TRP A 15 -1.09 11.03 8.84
CA TRP A 15 -1.88 11.90 7.96
C TRP A 15 -0.93 12.49 6.91
N LEU A 16 -1.09 12.10 5.64
CA LEU A 16 -0.24 12.59 4.55
C LEU A 16 -0.64 14.01 4.16
N ALA A 17 -0.08 14.99 4.84
CA ALA A 17 0.05 16.36 4.35
C ALA A 17 1.55 16.66 4.10
N ASP A 18 1.85 17.19 2.91
CA ASP A 18 3.06 17.92 2.53
C ASP A 18 4.42 17.20 2.65
N ARG A 19 4.48 15.87 2.43
CA ARG A 19 5.75 15.13 2.37
C ARG A 19 5.91 14.39 1.04
N ILE A 20 6.98 14.72 0.31
CA ILE A 20 7.44 13.96 -0.85
C ILE A 20 8.02 12.62 -0.38
N LEU A 21 7.40 11.53 -0.82
CA LEU A 21 7.85 10.17 -0.58
C LEU A 21 8.67 9.65 -1.77
N CYS A 22 9.56 8.70 -1.52
CA CYS A 22 10.45 8.11 -2.52
C CYS A 22 10.32 6.58 -2.52
N GLY A 23 10.36 5.99 -3.71
CA GLY A 23 10.40 4.54 -3.91
C GLY A 23 11.33 4.16 -5.05
N GLN A 24 11.54 2.85 -5.22
CA GLN A 24 12.40 2.28 -6.25
C GLN A 24 11.70 1.06 -6.84
N ILE A 25 11.70 0.93 -8.16
CA ILE A 25 11.23 -0.27 -8.86
C ILE A 25 12.37 -1.28 -9.05
N THR A 26 12.06 -2.52 -9.47
CA THR A 26 13.02 -3.64 -9.53
C THR A 26 14.27 -3.34 -10.36
N ASP A 27 14.16 -2.54 -11.41
CA ASP A 27 15.31 -2.16 -12.25
C ASP A 27 16.26 -1.12 -11.62
N GLY A 28 15.94 -0.67 -10.40
CA GLY A 28 16.71 0.33 -9.66
C GLY A 28 16.27 1.78 -9.92
N THR A 29 15.31 2.02 -10.81
CA THR A 29 14.80 3.37 -11.08
C THR A 29 14.00 3.89 -9.89
N ARG A 30 14.27 5.13 -9.49
CA ARG A 30 13.54 5.79 -8.40
C ARG A 30 12.32 6.54 -8.92
N PHE A 31 11.27 6.57 -8.10
CA PHE A 31 10.11 7.43 -8.28
C PHE A 31 9.85 8.23 -7.00
N TYR A 32 9.21 9.38 -7.16
CA TYR A 32 8.81 10.25 -6.06
C TYR A 32 7.32 10.54 -6.18
N TYR A 33 6.64 10.66 -5.05
CA TYR A 33 5.22 10.96 -5.05
C TYR A 33 4.81 11.81 -3.85
N GLU A 34 3.80 12.65 -4.07
CA GLU A 34 3.21 13.51 -3.06
C GLU A 34 1.71 13.64 -3.34
N LEU A 35 0.91 13.79 -2.29
CA LEU A 35 -0.51 14.04 -2.41
C LEU A 35 -0.82 15.47 -1.95
N ILE A 36 -1.25 16.31 -2.88
CA ILE A 36 -1.60 17.70 -2.61
C ILE A 36 -3.06 17.89 -3.02
N GLU A 37 -3.93 18.24 -2.07
CA GLU A 37 -5.35 18.52 -2.33
C GLU A 37 -6.09 17.40 -3.11
N GLY A 38 -5.70 16.13 -2.92
CA GLY A 38 -6.30 14.99 -3.62
C GLY A 38 -5.79 14.78 -5.06
N ILE A 39 -4.78 15.55 -5.49
CA ILE A 39 -4.02 15.34 -6.71
C ILE A 39 -2.76 14.55 -6.34
N LEU A 40 -2.52 13.46 -7.06
CA LEU A 40 -1.29 12.70 -6.90
C LEU A 40 -0.24 13.27 -7.86
N HIS A 41 0.81 13.81 -7.27
CA HIS A 41 2.00 14.29 -7.96
C HIS A 41 2.99 13.14 -8.03
N LEU A 42 3.44 12.79 -9.24
CA LEU A 42 4.36 11.68 -9.48
C LEU A 42 5.52 12.15 -10.34
N LYS A 43 6.73 11.86 -9.88
CA LYS A 43 7.95 12.03 -10.66
C LYS A 43 8.60 10.67 -10.87
N PHE A 44 8.79 10.30 -12.13
CA PHE A 44 9.43 9.04 -12.53
C PHE A 44 10.29 9.28 -13.75
N GLN A 45 11.60 9.02 -13.64
CA GLN A 45 12.58 9.33 -14.69
C GLN A 45 12.51 10.82 -15.10
N SER A 46 12.31 11.09 -16.40
CA SER A 46 12.10 12.44 -16.97
C SER A 46 10.65 12.90 -16.92
N PHE A 47 9.72 12.05 -16.47
CA PHE A 47 8.30 12.40 -16.39
C PHE A 47 7.96 12.99 -15.04
N GLU A 48 7.20 14.08 -15.10
CA GLU A 48 6.50 14.65 -13.97
C GLU A 48 5.02 14.75 -14.36
N THR A 49 4.17 14.07 -13.60
CA THR A 49 2.74 13.97 -13.89
C THR A 49 1.90 14.31 -12.68
N TYR A 50 0.73 14.85 -12.96
CA TYR A 50 -0.26 15.32 -12.00
C TYR A 50 -1.54 14.63 -12.38
N THR A 51 -2.00 13.72 -11.52
CA THR A 51 -3.16 12.91 -11.87
C THR A 51 -4.21 13.00 -10.78
N LYS A 52 -5.45 13.22 -11.21
CA LYS A 52 -6.58 13.23 -10.31
C LYS A 52 -6.93 11.80 -9.97
N ILE A 53 -6.98 11.50 -8.67
CA ILE A 53 -7.36 10.17 -8.21
C ILE A 53 -8.85 9.96 -8.52
N PRO A 54 -9.22 8.82 -9.15
CA PRO A 54 -10.61 8.49 -9.43
C PRO A 54 -11.35 8.14 -8.13
N GLY A 55 -11.94 9.13 -7.47
CA GLY A 55 -12.70 8.97 -6.23
C GLY A 55 -12.07 9.72 -5.05
N LYS A 56 -12.61 9.48 -3.84
CA LYS A 56 -12.05 10.08 -2.62
C LYS A 56 -10.99 9.17 -2.05
N LEU A 57 -9.72 9.58 -2.10
CA LEU A 57 -8.64 8.80 -1.52
C LEU A 57 -8.90 8.58 -0.02
N PHE A 58 -8.83 7.33 0.40
CA PHE A 58 -8.87 6.91 1.79
C PHE A 58 -7.47 6.60 2.32
N ARG A 59 -6.70 5.81 1.56
CA ARG A 59 -5.32 5.42 1.90
C ARG A 59 -4.48 5.31 0.63
N ILE A 60 -3.18 5.56 0.76
CA ILE A 60 -2.16 5.31 -0.26
C ILE A 60 -1.05 4.50 0.39
N GLY A 61 -0.51 3.53 -0.33
CA GLY A 61 0.65 2.77 0.14
C GLY A 61 1.52 2.30 -1.00
N ARG A 62 2.79 2.08 -0.67
CA ARG A 62 3.77 1.51 -1.61
C ARG A 62 3.90 0.02 -1.34
N VAL A 63 3.78 -0.77 -2.40
CA VAL A 63 3.97 -2.22 -2.36
C VAL A 63 4.93 -2.59 -3.48
N ALA A 64 6.13 -3.05 -3.10
CA ALA A 64 7.22 -3.34 -4.03
C ALA A 64 7.42 -2.18 -5.04
N ASP A 65 7.18 -2.46 -6.32
CA ASP A 65 7.37 -1.55 -7.45
C ASP A 65 6.11 -0.77 -7.82
N SER A 66 5.13 -0.69 -6.92
CA SER A 66 3.83 -0.13 -7.21
C SER A 66 3.34 0.76 -6.08
N ILE A 67 2.55 1.76 -6.45
CA ILE A 67 1.75 2.55 -5.51
C ILE A 67 0.31 2.07 -5.66
N TYR A 68 -0.33 1.77 -4.54
CA TYR A 68 -1.75 1.43 -4.50
C TYR A 68 -2.54 2.56 -3.83
N LEU A 69 -3.68 2.87 -4.43
CA LEU A 69 -4.59 3.93 -4.01
C LEU A 69 -5.92 3.28 -3.62
N HIS A 70 -6.23 3.29 -2.33
CA HIS A 70 -7.51 2.82 -1.81
C HIS A 70 -8.44 4.01 -1.63
N THR A 71 -9.58 3.99 -2.30
CA THR A 71 -10.60 5.05 -2.20
C THR A 71 -11.71 4.69 -1.21
N ARG A 72 -12.44 5.69 -0.72
CA ARG A 72 -13.56 5.48 0.21
C ARG A 72 -14.73 4.71 -0.40
N GLU A 73 -14.76 4.57 -1.72
CA GLU A 73 -15.72 3.75 -2.45
C GLU A 73 -15.31 2.27 -2.50
N ASN A 74 -14.38 1.82 -1.65
CA ASN A 74 -13.83 0.46 -1.60
C ASN A 74 -13.23 0.03 -2.94
N LYS A 75 -12.55 0.94 -3.63
CA LYS A 75 -11.83 0.63 -4.88
C LYS A 75 -10.34 0.73 -4.66
N LEU A 76 -9.62 -0.23 -5.21
CA LEU A 76 -8.18 -0.26 -5.24
C LEU A 76 -7.70 0.06 -6.66
N TYR A 77 -6.87 1.08 -6.77
CA TYR A 77 -6.18 1.45 -8.00
C TYR A 77 -4.68 1.22 -7.85
N LYS A 78 -4.00 0.96 -8.96
CA LYS A 78 -2.55 0.77 -9.03
C LYS A 78 -1.95 1.86 -9.91
N VAL A 79 -0.85 2.45 -9.46
CA VAL A 79 -0.01 3.29 -10.32
C VAL A 79 0.92 2.37 -11.09
N GLN A 80 0.73 2.31 -12.39
CA GLN A 80 1.57 1.56 -13.31
C GLN A 80 2.73 2.43 -13.77
N PHE A 81 3.95 1.99 -13.48
CA PHE A 81 5.18 2.57 -14.00
C PHE A 81 5.57 1.83 -15.27
N VAL A 82 5.55 2.53 -16.41
CA VAL A 82 5.98 2.00 -17.70
C VAL A 82 7.21 2.77 -18.14
N LYS A 83 8.27 2.05 -18.51
CA LYS A 83 9.51 2.65 -18.99
C LYS A 83 9.23 3.56 -20.18
N ASP A 84 9.79 4.77 -20.19
CA ASP A 84 9.64 5.75 -21.29
C ASP A 84 8.21 6.30 -21.49
N PHE A 85 7.28 6.06 -20.56
CA PHE A 85 5.93 6.63 -20.60
C PHE A 85 5.54 7.29 -19.26
N PRO A 86 4.63 8.28 -19.28
CA PRO A 86 4.07 8.85 -18.06
C PRO A 86 3.39 7.76 -17.19
N PRO A 87 3.54 7.80 -15.86
CA PRO A 87 2.82 6.91 -14.96
C PRO A 87 1.30 6.97 -15.17
N GLN A 88 0.64 5.81 -15.09
CA GLN A 88 -0.82 5.70 -15.29
C GLN A 88 -1.50 5.18 -14.03
N ILE A 89 -2.64 5.77 -13.64
CA ILE A 89 -3.51 5.16 -12.64
C ILE A 89 -4.45 4.21 -13.35
N VAL A 90 -4.35 2.94 -13.01
CA VAL A 90 -5.24 1.89 -13.52
C VAL A 90 -6.11 1.35 -12.41
N PHE A 91 -7.37 1.06 -12.73
CA PHE A 91 -8.23 0.32 -11.81
C PHE A 91 -7.63 -1.07 -11.62
N PHE A 92 -7.50 -1.48 -10.35
CA PHE A 92 -6.95 -2.78 -10.01
C PHE A 92 -8.07 -3.74 -9.65
N ARG A 93 -8.89 -3.42 -8.64
CA ARG A 93 -10.08 -4.20 -8.26
C ARG A 93 -10.96 -3.45 -7.27
N ASP A 94 -12.16 -3.98 -7.06
CA ASP A 94 -12.99 -3.66 -5.89
C ASP A 94 -12.46 -4.39 -4.64
N ILE A 95 -12.71 -3.81 -3.46
CA ILE A 95 -12.44 -4.39 -2.15
C ILE A 95 -13.78 -4.85 -1.59
N ALA A 96 -13.90 -6.14 -1.27
CA ALA A 96 -15.13 -6.67 -0.69
C ALA A 96 -15.36 -6.11 0.71
N GLU A 97 -16.61 -6.11 1.18
CA GLU A 97 -16.96 -5.54 2.50
C GLU A 97 -16.22 -6.18 3.67
N ASN A 98 -15.88 -7.46 3.54
CA ASN A 98 -15.13 -8.23 4.54
C ASN A 98 -13.61 -8.12 4.39
N GLU A 99 -13.13 -7.28 3.46
CA GLU A 99 -11.71 -7.06 3.21
C GLU A 99 -11.26 -5.69 3.69
N HIS A 100 -10.02 -5.61 4.16
CA HIS A 100 -9.44 -4.37 4.67
C HIS A 100 -7.98 -4.23 4.25
N TYR A 101 -7.61 -2.99 3.92
CA TYR A 101 -6.26 -2.64 3.44
C TYR A 101 -5.33 -2.31 4.61
N GLY A 102 -4.34 -3.17 4.85
CA GLY A 102 -3.25 -2.95 5.80
C GLY A 102 -2.13 -2.09 5.22
N LEU A 103 -1.47 -1.29 6.06
CA LEU A 103 -0.46 -0.32 5.66
C LEU A 103 0.82 -0.94 5.05
N GLU A 104 1.12 -2.20 5.37
CA GLU A 104 2.39 -2.88 5.03
C GLU A 104 2.31 -3.81 3.80
N SER A 105 1.53 -3.46 2.78
CA SER A 105 1.37 -4.27 1.54
C SER A 105 0.52 -5.54 1.66
N PHE A 106 -0.26 -5.68 2.72
CA PHE A 106 -1.14 -6.82 2.94
C PHE A 106 -2.60 -6.39 2.92
N LEU A 107 -3.44 -7.26 2.37
CA LEU A 107 -4.88 -7.20 2.53
C LEU A 107 -5.30 -8.26 3.55
N GLY A 108 -6.15 -7.86 4.49
CA GLY A 108 -6.84 -8.78 5.38
C GLY A 108 -8.25 -9.08 4.86
N ARG A 109 -8.73 -10.29 5.11
CA ARG A 109 -10.08 -10.76 4.76
C ARG A 109 -10.62 -11.62 5.88
N THR A 110 -11.87 -11.40 6.28
CA THR A 110 -12.55 -12.23 7.26
C THR A 110 -13.57 -13.15 6.58
N GLU A 111 -13.51 -14.45 6.87
CA GLU A 111 -14.50 -15.43 6.39
C GLU A 111 -14.99 -16.31 7.54
N GLY A 112 -16.22 -16.06 7.99
CA GLY A 112 -16.72 -16.65 9.23
C GLY A 112 -15.86 -16.19 10.42
N ASP A 113 -15.39 -17.14 11.22
CA ASP A 113 -14.53 -16.89 12.38
C ASP A 113 -13.02 -16.85 12.02
N ASN A 114 -12.68 -16.98 10.74
CA ASN A 114 -11.30 -17.07 10.27
C ASN A 114 -10.82 -15.74 9.66
N HIS A 115 -9.60 -15.34 10.00
CA HIS A 115 -8.95 -14.16 9.43
C HIS A 115 -7.81 -14.57 8.50
N PHE A 116 -7.80 -14.05 7.28
CA PHE A 116 -6.78 -14.34 6.28
C PHE A 116 -6.03 -13.08 5.92
N TYR A 117 -4.71 -13.20 5.76
CA TYR A 117 -3.89 -12.13 5.21
C TYR A 117 -3.14 -12.60 3.98
N TYR A 118 -3.11 -11.74 2.96
CA TYR A 118 -2.38 -12.00 1.73
C TYR A 118 -1.69 -10.74 1.23
N ARG A 119 -0.62 -10.93 0.47
CA ARG A 119 0.06 -9.81 -0.19
C ARG A 119 -0.81 -9.24 -1.29
N ILE A 120 -0.84 -7.92 -1.41
CA ILE A 120 -1.48 -7.27 -2.54
C ILE A 120 -0.68 -7.61 -3.80
N SER A 121 -1.28 -8.42 -4.66
CA SER A 121 -0.69 -8.92 -5.89
C SER A 121 -1.80 -9.19 -6.90
N ASP A 122 -1.41 -9.38 -8.16
CA ASP A 122 -2.33 -9.75 -9.23
C ASP A 122 -2.92 -11.17 -9.03
N GLU A 123 -2.34 -11.98 -8.13
CA GLU A 123 -2.79 -13.34 -7.78
C GLU A 123 -3.01 -13.50 -6.25
N PRO A 124 -4.04 -12.84 -5.68
CA PRO A 124 -4.24 -12.79 -4.23
C PRO A 124 -4.53 -14.17 -3.61
N ASP A 125 -5.22 -15.04 -4.33
CA ASP A 125 -5.68 -16.35 -3.83
C ASP A 125 -4.54 -17.37 -3.62
N LYS A 126 -3.36 -17.15 -4.21
CA LYS A 126 -2.23 -18.09 -4.13
C LYS A 126 -1.30 -17.87 -2.93
N GLY A 127 -1.62 -16.94 -2.04
CA GLY A 127 -0.67 -16.51 -1.00
C GLY A 127 -1.31 -16.06 0.31
N SER A 128 -2.58 -16.43 0.56
CA SER A 128 -3.23 -16.15 1.83
C SER A 128 -2.74 -17.07 2.94
N ILE A 129 -2.61 -16.50 4.13
CA ILE A 129 -2.23 -17.17 5.36
C ILE A 129 -3.38 -16.97 6.34
N LEU A 130 -3.90 -18.07 6.87
CA LEU A 130 -4.86 -18.06 7.98
C LEU A 130 -4.15 -17.59 9.25
N ILE A 131 -4.77 -16.66 9.95
CA ILE A 131 -4.33 -16.13 11.23
C ILE A 131 -5.40 -16.41 12.27
N ASP A 132 -4.97 -16.98 13.38
CA ASP A 132 -5.79 -17.26 14.56
C ASP A 132 -5.50 -16.19 15.62
N LEU A 133 -6.05 -14.99 15.41
CA LEU A 133 -5.96 -13.84 16.32
C LEU A 133 -7.35 -13.22 16.45
N SER A 134 -7.68 -12.74 17.65
CA SER A 134 -8.93 -11.99 17.84
C SER A 134 -8.89 -10.63 17.11
N GLU A 135 -10.05 -10.07 16.78
CA GLU A 135 -10.13 -8.75 16.12
C GLU A 135 -9.35 -7.66 16.85
N LYS A 136 -9.39 -7.67 18.18
CA LYS A 136 -8.63 -6.73 19.02
C LYS A 136 -7.11 -6.91 18.86
N GLU A 137 -6.64 -8.15 18.78
CA GLU A 137 -5.22 -8.45 18.56
C GLU A 137 -4.78 -8.07 17.14
N LEU A 138 -5.67 -8.17 16.16
CA LEU A 138 -5.43 -7.72 14.78
C LEU A 138 -5.36 -6.18 14.66
N GLU A 139 -6.18 -5.44 15.41
CA GLU A 139 -6.12 -3.98 15.47
C GLU A 139 -4.78 -3.48 16.04
N ASP A 140 -4.22 -4.17 17.03
CA ASP A 140 -2.92 -3.86 17.62
C ASP A 140 -1.75 -4.42 16.77
N CYS A 141 -2.00 -5.49 16.00
CA CYS A 141 -1.04 -6.13 15.10
C CYS A 141 -1.31 -5.77 13.64
N TYR A 142 -1.25 -4.47 13.29
CA TYR A 142 -1.00 -4.13 11.90
C TYR A 142 0.32 -4.80 11.45
N PRO A 143 0.41 -5.33 10.22
CA PRO A 143 1.18 -6.55 9.95
C PRO A 143 2.69 -6.28 9.91
N ILE A 144 3.30 -6.21 11.08
CA ILE A 144 4.75 -6.15 11.29
C ILE A 144 5.34 -7.56 11.35
N GLY A 145 4.52 -8.61 11.53
CA GLY A 145 5.05 -9.93 11.89
C GLY A 145 4.16 -11.13 11.58
N ILE A 146 3.60 -11.24 10.37
CA ILE A 146 3.13 -12.56 9.91
C ILE A 146 4.37 -13.40 9.61
N HIS A 147 4.90 -14.05 10.64
CA HIS A 147 5.99 -15.02 10.54
C HIS A 147 5.53 -16.18 9.66
N ARG A 148 6.27 -16.42 8.57
CA ARG A 148 6.20 -17.64 7.78
C ARG A 148 6.96 -18.77 8.45
#